data_AF-A0A2H0KMY1-F1
#
_entry.id   AF-A0A2H0KMY1-F1
#
_cell.length_a   1.000
_cell.length_b   1.000
_cell.length_c   1.000
_cell.angle_alpha   90.00
_cell.angle_beta   90.00
_cell.angle_gamma   90.00
#
_symmetry.space_group_name_H-M   'P 1'
#
loop_
_entity.id
_entity.type
_entity.pdbx_description
1 polymer ?
#
loop_
_entity_poly.entity_id
_entity_poly.type
_entity_poly.pdbx_seq_one_letter_code
_entity_poly.pdbx_strand_id
1 'polypeptide(L)' 'MIFLALKTYKQTTGDAVIKILSSVKKVQKETGVPIIACAQTTDIYRIRKELDIEVWAQHVDPIDPGKNTGWIS' A
#
# COMPACT_ATOMS: atom_id res chain seq x y z
N MET A 1 -7.38 8.79 -11.97
CA MET A 1 -6.91 8.01 -10.80
C MET A 1 -6.01 6.90 -11.31
N ILE A 2 -4.89 6.63 -10.65
CA ILE A 2 -3.88 5.65 -11.04
C ILE A 2 -3.71 4.65 -9.90
N PHE A 3 -3.64 3.35 -10.21
CA PHE A 3 -3.27 2.32 -9.26
C PHE A 3 -1.81 1.92 -9.46
N LEU A 4 -1.02 1.96 -8.39
CA LEU A 4 0.37 1.55 -8.38
C LEU A 4 0.50 0.21 -7.63
N ALA A 5 0.54 -0.89 -8.39
CA ALA A 5 0.71 -2.22 -7.83
C ALA A 5 2.18 -2.44 -7.42
N LEU A 6 2.42 -2.56 -6.11
CA LEU A 6 3.77 -2.70 -5.55
C LEU A 6 4.31 -4.13 -5.60
N LYS A 7 3.40 -5.11 -5.75
CA LYS A 7 3.68 -6.55 -5.79
C LYS A 7 4.53 -7.00 -4.60
N THR A 8 5.70 -7.56 -4.84
CA THR A 8 6.61 -8.08 -3.80
C THR A 8 8.06 -7.77 -4.14
N TYR A 9 8.30 -6.64 -4.82
CA TYR A 9 9.64 -6.24 -5.22
C TYR A 9 10.40 -5.63 -4.04
N LYS A 10 11.68 -5.93 -3.91
CA LYS A 10 12.54 -5.37 -2.83
C LYS A 10 12.53 -3.84 -2.81
N GLN A 11 12.36 -3.23 -3.98
CA GLN A 11 12.30 -1.78 -4.17
C GLN A 11 11.03 -1.16 -3.57
N THR A 12 10.01 -1.96 -3.29
CA THR A 12 8.69 -1.54 -2.82
C THR A 12 8.27 -2.28 -1.54
N THR A 13 9.25 -2.72 -0.73
CA THR A 13 9.03 -3.37 0.57
C THR A 13 9.71 -2.58 1.69
N GLY A 14 9.07 -2.49 2.86
CA GLY A 14 9.66 -1.91 4.08
C GLY A 14 10.09 -0.44 3.93
N ASP A 15 11.35 -0.13 4.21
CA ASP A 15 11.83 1.27 4.11
C ASP A 15 11.79 1.80 2.67
N ALA A 16 11.93 0.92 1.69
CA ALA A 16 11.97 1.31 0.29
C ALA A 16 10.60 1.81 -0.20
N VAL A 17 9.50 1.22 0.29
CA VAL A 17 8.15 1.68 -0.07
C VAL A 17 7.87 3.08 0.47
N ILE A 18 8.32 3.41 1.68
CA ILE A 18 8.14 4.75 2.26
C ILE A 18 8.86 5.80 1.42
N LYS A 19 10.09 5.50 0.96
CA LYS A 19 10.86 6.39 0.08
C LYS A 19 10.14 6.65 -1.24
N ILE A 20 9.67 5.61 -1.92
CA ILE A 20 8.97 5.74 -3.20
C ILE A 20 7.64 6.48 -3.03
N LEU A 21 6.82 6.09 -2.05
CA LEU A 21 5.50 6.67 -1.86
C LEU A 21 5.56 8.12 -1.33
N SER A 22 6.65 8.53 -0.68
CA SER A 22 6.91 9.94 -0.37
C SER A 22 7.01 10.80 -1.64
N SER A 23 7.67 10.28 -2.68
CA SER A 23 7.75 10.95 -3.99
C SER A 23 6.39 10.95 -4.68
N VAL A 24 5.67 9.83 -4.64
CA VAL A 24 4.30 9.74 -5.20
C VAL A 24 3.37 10.75 -4.52
N LYS A 25 3.43 10.91 -3.19
CA LYS A 25 2.64 11.92 -2.45
C LYS A 25 2.89 13.34 -2.96
N LYS A 26 4.15 13.70 -3.24
CA LYS A 26 4.49 15.01 -3.82
C LYS A 26 3.87 15.20 -5.20
N VAL A 27 4.02 14.20 -6.08
CA VAL A 27 3.42 14.22 -7.44
C VAL A 27 1.90 14.36 -7.38
N GLN A 28 1.23 13.65 -6.46
CA GLN A 28 -0.22 13.79 -6.27
C GLN A 28 -0.61 15.22 -5.88
N LYS A 29 0.15 15.84 -4.96
CA LYS A 29 -0.09 17.23 -4.52
C LYS A 29 0.09 18.24 -5.66
N GLU A 30 1.10 18.02 -6.50
CA GLU A 30 1.43 18.94 -7.62
C GLU A 30 0.48 18.79 -8.80
N THR A 31 0.06 17.56 -9.12
CA THR A 31 -0.76 17.26 -10.30
C THR A 31 -2.25 17.21 -10.03
N GLY A 32 -2.66 17.03 -8.77
CA GLY A 32 -4.04 16.77 -8.39
C GLY A 32 -4.58 15.40 -8.83
N VAL A 33 -3.76 14.56 -9.47
CA VAL A 33 -4.16 13.22 -9.91
C VAL A 33 -4.03 12.23 -8.74
N PRO A 34 -5.11 11.55 -8.31
CA PRO A 34 -5.01 10.53 -7.26
C PRO A 34 -4.21 9.31 -7.73
N ILE A 35 -3.26 8.86 -6.90
CA ILE A 35 -2.41 7.69 -7.09
C ILE A 35 -2.52 6.81 -5.83
N ILE A 36 -3.18 5.66 -5.97
CA ILE A 36 -3.43 4.72 -4.88
C ILE A 36 -2.41 3.57 -4.99
N ALA A 37 -1.65 3.35 -3.92
CA ALA A 37 -0.71 2.24 -3.85
C ALA A 37 -1.42 0.95 -3.39
N CYS A 38 -1.29 -0.13 -4.15
CA CYS A 38 -1.69 -1.47 -3.70
C CYS A 38 -0.47 -2.14 -3.07
N ALA A 39 -0.44 -2.21 -1.74
CA ALA A 39 0.73 -2.58 -0.96
C ALA A 39 0.72 -4.04 -0.48
N GLN A 40 1.92 -4.57 -0.22
CA GLN A 40 2.07 -5.80 0.55
C GLN A 40 1.39 -5.63 1.90
N THR A 41 0.68 -6.66 2.36
CA THR A 41 -0.14 -6.61 3.58
C THR A 41 0.63 -6.13 4.81
N THR A 42 1.89 -6.53 4.92
CA THR A 42 2.80 -6.17 6.01
C THR A 42 3.17 -4.67 6.03
N ASP A 43 3.10 -3.99 4.89
CA ASP A 43 3.47 -2.58 4.77
C ASP A 43 2.28 -1.62 4.87
N ILE A 44 1.03 -2.10 4.76
CA ILE A 44 -0.19 -1.26 4.72
C ILE A 44 -0.25 -0.30 5.92
N TYR A 45 -0.15 -0.84 7.14
CA TYR A 45 -0.24 -0.04 8.37
C TYR A 45 0.87 1.01 8.44
N ARG A 46 2.09 0.61 8.07
CA ARG A 46 3.27 1.48 8.11
C ARG A 46 3.14 2.64 7.12
N ILE A 47 2.75 2.36 5.88
CA ILE A 47 2.50 3.37 4.85
C ILE A 47 1.45 4.37 5.33
N ARG A 48 0.31 3.87 5.84
CA ARG A 48 -0.76 4.74 6.33
C ARG A 48 -0.29 5.63 7.47
N LYS A 49 0.44 5.07 8.43
CA LYS A 49 0.95 5.78 9.61
C LYS A 49 2.00 6.84 9.27
N GLU A 50 2.96 6.53 8.41
CA GLU A 50 4.09 7.43 8.13
C GLU A 50 3.77 8.48 7.06
N LEU A 51 2.91 8.16 6.09
CA LEU A 51 2.66 9.04 4.94
C LEU A 51 1.27 9.66 4.93
N ASP A 52 0.32 9.14 5.71
CA ASP A 52 -1.08 9.59 5.72
C ASP A 52 -1.67 9.72 4.30
N ILE A 53 -1.42 8.72 3.46
CA ILE A 53 -2.01 8.59 2.11
C ILE A 53 -3.03 7.44 2.09
N GLU A 54 -3.88 7.43 1.06
CA GLU A 54 -4.70 6.26 0.77
C GLU A 54 -3.83 5.10 0.27
N VAL A 55 -4.07 3.90 0.83
CA VAL A 55 -3.34 2.68 0.51
C VAL A 55 -4.31 1.51 0.53
N TRP A 56 -4.20 0.63 -0.45
CA TRP A 56 -5.07 -0.54 -0.60
C TRP A 56 -4.26 -1.81 -0.36
N ALA A 57 -4.94 -2.84 0.14
CA ALA A 57 -4.38 -4.18 0.15
C ALA A 57 -4.27 -4.73 -1.28
N GLN A 58 -3.26 -5.56 -1.53
CA GLN A 58 -3.14 -6.28 -2.80
C GLN A 58 -4.17 -7.42 -2.96
N HIS A 59 -4.68 -7.94 -1.85
CA HIS A 59 -5.54 -9.11 -1.79
C HIS A 59 -6.33 -9.11 -0.49
N VAL A 60 -7.52 -9.71 -0.53
CA VAL A 60 -8.32 -10.08 0.64
C VAL A 60 -9.00 -11.41 0.35
N ASP A 61 -9.01 -12.30 1.32
CA ASP A 61 -9.70 -13.57 1.21
C ASP A 61 -11.18 -13.43 1.62
N PRO A 62 -12.13 -14.09 0.94
CA PRO A 62 -13.55 -14.05 1.29
C PRO A 62 -13.84 -14.98 2.48
N ILE A 63 -13.34 -14.60 3.67
CA ILE A 63 -13.44 -15.37 4.90
C ILE A 63 -14.09 -14.56 6.02
N ASP A 64 -14.81 -15.25 6.89
CA ASP A 64 -15.28 -14.68 8.15
C ASP A 64 -14.15 -14.71 9.22
N PRO A 65 -14.15 -13.78 10.20
CA PRO A 65 -13.19 -13.81 11.30
C PRO A 65 -13.19 -15.15 12.04
N GLY A 66 -12.04 -15.82 12.11
CA GLY A 66 -11.95 -17.16 12.67
C GLY A 66 -10.56 -17.78 12.61
N LYS A 67 -10.51 -19.12 12.56
CA LYS A 67 -9.28 -19.93 12.59
C LYS A 67 -8.60 -20.01 11.21
N ASN A 68 -8.30 -18.86 10.61
CA ASN A 68 -7.81 -18.75 9.22
C ASN A 68 -6.31 -18.41 9.17
N THR A 69 -5.47 -19.27 9.75
CA THR A 69 -4.02 -19.01 9.84
C THR A 69 -3.39 -18.80 8.46
N GLY A 70 -2.76 -17.65 8.25
CA GLY A 70 -2.07 -17.29 7.00
C GLY A 70 -2.93 -16.61 5.94
N TRP A 71 -4.24 -16.48 6.17
CA TRP A 71 -5.17 -15.78 5.29
C TRP A 71 -5.24 -14.29 5.62
N ILE A 72 -5.71 -13.48 4.68
CA ILE A 72 -5.85 -12.03 4.84
C ILE A 72 -7.33 -11.69 4.90
N SER A 73 -7.77 -11.09 6.02
CA SER A 73 -9.12 -10.57 6.27
C SER A 73 -9.13 -9.07 6.46
#